data_AF-A0A7S2SID1-F1
#
_entry.id   AF-A0A7S2SID1-F1
#
_cell.length_a   1.000
_cell.length_b   1.000
_cell.length_c   1.000
_cell.angle_alpha   90.00
_cell.angle_beta   90.00
_cell.angle_gamma   90.00
#
_symmetry.space_group_name_H-M   'P 1'
#
loop_
_entity.id
_entity.type
_entity.pdbx_description
1 polymer ?
#
loop_
_entity_poly.entity_id
_entity_poly.type
_entity_poly.pdbx_seq_one_letter_code
_entity_poly.pdbx_strand_id
1 'polypeptide(L)'
;SVVFCRRGLPRRVDVSWPLPPPRLGTEHSQLAAHPASGLALPAMGTEQSTPKDAKEKEEELHFFCSLRFPKTKGDSFGAEKEAKELKAKMEALPGRRVVVHIIDVAAGGSIFDKVFKTMRGCHAFLAFGCEDYGEDTGNPSSTYHELAFWREHCKGRPLIPIDMTKKNTTHKHIAAQHLFRPDVAQLFWPKGKPLPDKLVENILRVAEGKGDLPLPPALAAKSPVHRNRDNLPPLPRYGLLGRDKDLAWLESNLGSPGALRLVGLSGVAGVGKSALALWHAHEFLKGGPQRLACWVNAESEASIKASYLQILQFVLQGQVPDNADALSAQQIADQHLHPALQNLEAQGVEWLLVFDNIPEAPTGPSPDPSEEGDLALLAPNIFSSLAGLKGDIIFTSRRRLTRGCSICGGDVESWQVQPLDEATARDMLLYGSTGPSPSSIQPDQSEVDAATLLARRVGGLPLVLKMISSLRDDRNQTLKQVADGYGSDMEEGGGNSVYKLVKHTLEFARGWDGGITADLLDVMAFLVADLIPVELLLRI
;
A
#
# COMPACT_ATOMS: atom_id res chain seq x y z
N SER A 1 29.99 -39.18 -11.63
CA SER A 1 29.70 -38.64 -12.97
C SER A 1 28.19 -38.61 -13.23
N VAL A 2 27.49 -37.53 -12.88
CA VAL A 2 26.29 -37.06 -13.61
C VAL A 2 26.19 -35.56 -13.33
N VAL A 3 26.31 -34.78 -14.41
CA VAL A 3 26.14 -33.33 -14.46
C VAL A 3 24.65 -33.06 -14.66
N PHE A 4 24.05 -32.22 -13.83
CA PHE A 4 22.85 -31.48 -14.22
C PHE A 4 23.04 -30.00 -13.92
N CYS A 5 23.39 -29.28 -14.98
CA CYS A 5 23.39 -27.82 -15.03
C CYS A 5 21.95 -27.40 -15.36
N ARG A 6 21.29 -26.66 -14.46
CA ARG A 6 20.12 -25.82 -14.82
C ARG A 6 20.36 -24.43 -14.28
N ARG A 7 20.68 -23.51 -15.19
CA ARG A 7 20.65 -22.06 -14.98
C ARG A 7 19.19 -21.65 -14.75
N GLY A 8 18.83 -21.31 -13.52
CA GLY A 8 17.58 -20.64 -13.21
C GLY A 8 17.70 -19.15 -13.54
N LEU A 9 16.80 -18.64 -14.37
CA LEU A 9 16.59 -17.21 -14.56
C LEU A 9 16.00 -16.59 -13.28
N PRO A 10 16.31 -15.32 -12.95
CA PRO A 10 15.74 -14.66 -11.78
C PRO A 10 14.22 -14.45 -11.95
N ARG A 11 13.45 -14.79 -10.92
CA ARG A 11 11.99 -14.55 -10.86
C ARG A 11 11.73 -13.05 -10.70
N ARG A 12 10.88 -12.49 -11.57
CA ARG A 12 10.34 -11.13 -11.42
C ARG A 12 9.44 -11.07 -10.19
N VAL A 13 9.63 -10.03 -9.38
CA VAL A 13 8.82 -9.72 -8.19
C VAL A 13 7.43 -9.28 -8.63
N ASP A 14 6.41 -10.02 -8.24
CA ASP A 14 4.99 -9.70 -8.48
C ASP A 14 4.48 -8.91 -7.26
N VAL A 15 4.16 -7.63 -7.45
CA VAL A 15 3.64 -6.74 -6.40
C VAL A 15 2.13 -6.63 -6.59
N SER A 16 1.36 -7.52 -5.97
CA SER A 16 -0.10 -7.50 -6.06
C SER A 16 -0.71 -6.42 -5.17
N TRP A 17 -1.54 -5.54 -5.75
CA TRP A 17 -2.37 -4.56 -5.04
C TRP A 17 -3.86 -4.80 -5.34
N PRO A 18 -4.78 -4.63 -4.39
CA PRO A 18 -6.22 -4.70 -4.66
C PRO A 18 -6.68 -3.39 -5.31
N LEU A 19 -6.92 -3.40 -6.62
CA LEU A 19 -7.81 -2.41 -7.22
C LEU A 19 -9.26 -2.81 -6.89
N PRO A 20 -10.17 -1.88 -6.60
CA PRO A 20 -11.58 -2.20 -6.46
C PRO A 20 -12.07 -2.85 -7.77
N PRO A 21 -12.90 -3.91 -7.70
CA PRO A 21 -13.37 -4.61 -8.89
C PRO A 21 -14.10 -3.64 -9.82
N PRO A 22 -13.91 -3.74 -11.15
CA PRO A 22 -14.63 -2.90 -12.10
C PRO A 22 -16.13 -3.12 -11.93
N ARG A 23 -16.90 -2.03 -11.84
CA ARG A 23 -18.38 -2.07 -11.85
C ARG A 23 -18.86 -2.49 -13.23
N LEU A 24 -18.92 -3.79 -13.48
CA LEU A 24 -19.55 -4.35 -14.67
C LEU A 24 -21.07 -4.21 -14.51
N GLY A 25 -21.70 -3.45 -15.41
CA GLY A 25 -23.15 -3.35 -15.50
C GLY A 25 -23.76 -4.74 -15.69
N THR A 26 -24.70 -5.10 -14.84
CA THR A 26 -25.43 -6.36 -14.86
C THR A 26 -26.47 -6.36 -15.97
N GLU A 27 -26.07 -6.56 -17.22
CA GLU A 27 -26.99 -7.02 -18.26
C GLU A 27 -26.32 -8.13 -19.10
N HIS A 28 -27.08 -9.20 -19.34
CA HIS A 28 -26.72 -10.46 -19.99
C HIS A 28 -26.20 -11.60 -19.08
N SER A 29 -27.15 -12.23 -18.38
CA SER A 29 -27.06 -13.63 -17.96
C SER A 29 -28.31 -14.38 -18.40
N GLN A 30 -28.30 -14.94 -19.62
CA GLN A 30 -29.14 -16.08 -19.97
C GLN A 30 -28.45 -16.88 -21.08
N LEU A 31 -27.90 -18.05 -20.74
CA LEU A 31 -27.94 -19.24 -21.59
C LEU A 31 -27.60 -20.47 -20.73
N ALA A 32 -28.51 -21.43 -20.80
CA ALA A 32 -28.68 -22.54 -19.87
C ALA A 32 -27.68 -23.68 -20.07
N ALA A 33 -27.50 -24.43 -18.99
CA ALA A 33 -26.75 -25.66 -18.90
C ALA A 33 -27.43 -26.82 -19.65
N HIS A 34 -26.64 -27.68 -20.29
CA HIS A 34 -27.01 -29.04 -20.66
C HIS A 34 -25.92 -30.04 -20.22
N PRO A 35 -26.31 -31.29 -19.92
CA PRO A 35 -25.51 -32.19 -19.09
C PRO A 35 -24.47 -32.99 -19.87
N ALA A 36 -23.45 -33.42 -19.13
CA ALA A 36 -22.33 -34.24 -19.57
C ALA A 36 -22.77 -35.65 -20.01
N SER A 37 -22.32 -36.05 -21.20
CA SER A 37 -22.29 -37.45 -21.64
C SER A 37 -20.86 -37.79 -22.03
N GLY A 38 -20.30 -38.79 -21.36
CA GLY A 38 -18.95 -39.28 -21.58
C GLY A 38 -18.79 -40.02 -22.90
N LEU A 39 -17.62 -39.87 -23.51
CA LEU A 39 -17.10 -40.73 -24.56
C LEU A 39 -15.58 -40.81 -24.42
N ALA A 40 -15.08 -42.05 -24.37
CA ALA A 40 -13.68 -42.41 -24.20
C ALA A 40 -12.83 -42.00 -25.42
N LEU A 41 -11.60 -41.54 -25.15
CA LEU A 41 -10.58 -41.28 -26.17
C LEU A 41 -9.75 -42.55 -26.42
N PRO A 42 -9.42 -42.91 -27.67
CA PRO A 42 -8.49 -43.97 -27.98
C PRO A 42 -7.03 -43.50 -27.86
N ALA A 43 -6.17 -44.43 -27.45
CA ALA A 43 -4.73 -44.24 -27.34
C ALA A 43 -4.09 -43.88 -28.71
N MET A 44 -3.36 -42.76 -28.74
CA MET A 44 -2.54 -42.37 -29.90
C MET A 44 -1.10 -42.83 -29.69
N GLY A 45 -0.60 -43.54 -30.70
CA GLY A 45 0.73 -44.12 -30.75
C GLY A 45 1.83 -43.08 -30.87
N THR A 46 3.00 -43.45 -30.35
CA THR A 46 4.26 -42.73 -30.46
C THR A 46 4.85 -42.93 -31.85
N GLU A 47 4.72 -41.92 -32.72
CA GLU A 47 5.57 -41.79 -33.92
C GLU A 47 6.80 -40.93 -33.60
N GLN A 48 7.97 -41.53 -33.74
CA GLN A 48 9.26 -40.83 -33.74
C GLN A 48 9.42 -40.09 -35.07
N SER A 49 9.42 -38.75 -35.04
CA SER A 49 9.76 -37.92 -36.19
C SER A 49 11.26 -37.62 -36.23
N THR A 50 11.82 -37.68 -37.43
CA THR A 50 13.22 -37.39 -37.76
C THR A 50 13.42 -35.87 -37.98
N PRO A 51 14.63 -35.32 -37.73
CA PRO A 51 14.88 -33.88 -37.83
C PRO A 51 15.12 -33.48 -39.29
N LYS A 52 14.12 -32.89 -39.94
CA LYS A 52 14.27 -32.16 -41.19
C LYS A 52 13.72 -30.74 -41.04
N ASP A 53 14.62 -29.78 -41.19
CA ASP A 53 14.38 -28.35 -41.46
C ASP A 53 13.48 -27.61 -40.45
N ALA A 54 13.99 -27.41 -39.23
CA ALA A 54 13.50 -26.35 -38.36
C ALA A 54 13.89 -24.99 -38.95
N LYS A 55 13.11 -24.49 -39.92
CA LYS A 55 13.04 -23.05 -40.17
C LYS A 55 12.67 -22.41 -38.83
N GLU A 56 13.62 -21.72 -38.20
CA GLU A 56 13.36 -20.85 -37.06
C GLU A 56 12.16 -19.98 -37.45
N LYS A 57 11.00 -20.24 -36.84
CA LYS A 57 9.85 -19.35 -36.98
C LYS A 57 10.29 -18.06 -36.33
N GLU A 58 10.55 -17.03 -37.13
CA GLU A 58 10.74 -15.68 -36.63
C GLU A 58 9.57 -15.36 -35.70
N GLU A 59 9.85 -15.23 -34.40
CA GLU A 59 8.84 -14.96 -33.39
C GLU A 59 8.25 -13.57 -33.65
N GLU A 60 6.94 -13.52 -33.89
CA GLU A 60 6.20 -12.29 -34.11
C GLU A 60 5.85 -11.65 -32.76
N LEU A 61 6.41 -10.47 -32.48
CA LEU A 61 6.15 -9.74 -31.24
C LEU A 61 4.95 -8.83 -31.39
N HIS A 62 4.05 -8.88 -30.42
CA HIS A 62 2.81 -8.10 -30.39
C HIS A 62 2.81 -7.15 -29.20
N PHE A 63 2.53 -5.87 -29.44
CA PHE A 63 2.49 -4.83 -28.42
C PHE A 63 1.09 -4.21 -28.35
N PHE A 64 0.54 -4.07 -27.16
CA PHE A 64 -0.69 -3.30 -26.95
C PHE A 64 -0.32 -1.87 -26.52
N CYS A 65 -0.80 -0.86 -27.24
CA CYS A 65 -0.63 0.54 -26.85
C CYS A 65 -1.86 1.04 -26.12
N SER A 66 -1.72 1.35 -24.84
CA SER A 66 -2.72 2.07 -24.04
C SER A 66 -2.38 3.55 -24.03
N LEU A 67 -3.31 4.39 -24.49
CA LEU A 67 -3.16 5.84 -24.56
C LEU A 67 -4.52 6.54 -24.51
N ARG A 68 -4.53 7.82 -24.13
CA ARG A 68 -5.71 8.67 -24.31
C ARG A 68 -5.74 9.20 -25.74
N PHE A 69 -6.90 9.08 -26.39
CA PHE A 69 -7.17 9.72 -27.67
C PHE A 69 -7.60 11.18 -27.46
N PRO A 70 -7.30 12.08 -28.40
CA PRO A 70 -7.76 13.46 -28.34
C PRO A 70 -9.31 13.52 -28.33
N LYS A 71 -9.90 14.35 -27.46
CA LYS A 71 -11.36 14.45 -27.33
C LYS A 71 -12.02 15.08 -28.56
N THR A 72 -11.32 15.99 -29.21
CA THR A 72 -11.77 16.68 -30.43
C THR A 72 -10.65 16.73 -31.46
N LYS A 73 -11.00 16.79 -32.75
CA LYS A 73 -10.02 16.99 -33.83
C LYS A 73 -9.21 18.28 -33.56
N GLY A 74 -7.89 18.15 -33.42
CA GLY A 74 -6.99 19.26 -33.10
C GLY A 74 -6.66 19.41 -31.61
N ASP A 75 -7.28 18.62 -30.73
CA ASP A 75 -6.90 18.59 -29.32
C ASP A 75 -5.50 17.98 -29.16
N SER A 76 -4.66 18.67 -28.40
CA SER A 76 -3.28 18.28 -28.13
C SER A 76 -3.15 17.42 -26.88
N PHE A 77 -4.24 16.92 -26.29
CA PHE A 77 -4.21 16.13 -25.05
C PHE A 77 -3.83 14.63 -25.23
N GLY A 78 -4.10 14.00 -26.37
CA GLY A 78 -3.82 12.56 -26.59
C GLY A 78 -2.47 12.19 -27.21
N ALA A 79 -1.94 10.98 -26.96
CA ALA A 79 -0.62 10.52 -27.43
C ALA A 79 -0.65 9.77 -28.78
N GLU A 80 -1.73 9.92 -29.54
CA GLU A 80 -1.99 9.12 -30.75
C GLU A 80 -0.92 9.32 -31.84
N LYS A 81 -0.45 10.55 -32.02
CA LYS A 81 0.55 10.87 -33.04
C LYS A 81 1.88 10.16 -32.72
N GLU A 82 2.33 10.26 -31.48
CA GLU A 82 3.55 9.62 -31.00
C GLU A 82 3.42 8.10 -31.01
N ALA A 83 2.28 7.54 -30.60
CA ALA A 83 2.03 6.11 -30.70
C ALA A 83 2.14 5.60 -32.15
N LYS A 84 1.59 6.34 -33.12
CA LYS A 84 1.70 6.01 -34.56
C LYS A 84 3.14 6.12 -35.09
N GLU A 85 3.90 7.12 -34.65
CA GLU A 85 5.32 7.26 -34.99
C GLU A 85 6.15 6.09 -34.47
N LEU A 86 5.92 5.69 -33.20
CA LEU A 86 6.57 4.53 -32.61
C LEU A 86 6.19 3.25 -33.34
N LYS A 87 4.91 3.05 -33.63
CA LYS A 87 4.40 1.92 -34.40
C LYS A 87 5.13 1.81 -35.74
N ALA A 88 5.17 2.89 -36.53
CA ALA A 88 5.84 2.89 -37.82
C ALA A 88 7.32 2.52 -37.71
N LYS A 89 8.04 3.04 -36.70
CA LYS A 89 9.46 2.72 -36.49
C LYS A 89 9.68 1.27 -36.03
N MET A 90 8.81 0.73 -35.19
CA MET A 90 8.89 -0.65 -34.70
C MET A 90 8.56 -1.68 -35.79
N GLU A 91 7.52 -1.43 -36.59
CA GLU A 91 7.09 -2.33 -37.67
C GLU A 91 8.02 -2.29 -38.89
N ALA A 92 8.84 -1.24 -39.04
CA ALA A 92 9.83 -1.10 -40.10
C ALA A 92 11.20 -1.75 -39.78
N LEU A 93 11.37 -2.40 -38.61
CA LEU A 93 12.65 -2.98 -38.23
C LEU A 93 13.02 -4.18 -39.11
N PRO A 94 14.23 -4.21 -39.70
CA PRO A 94 14.66 -5.33 -40.52
C PRO A 94 14.90 -6.59 -39.66
N GLY A 95 14.50 -7.75 -40.17
CA GLY A 95 14.75 -9.06 -39.54
C GLY A 95 13.92 -9.33 -38.30
N ARG A 96 12.86 -8.55 -38.04
CA ARG A 96 11.92 -8.78 -36.93
C ARG A 96 10.51 -8.48 -37.36
N ARG A 97 9.59 -9.40 -37.07
CA ARG A 97 8.17 -9.15 -37.25
C ARG A 97 7.59 -8.59 -35.96
N VAL A 98 7.36 -7.29 -35.95
CA VAL A 98 6.73 -6.59 -34.82
C VAL A 98 5.38 -6.09 -35.27
N VAL A 99 4.36 -6.23 -34.41
CA VAL A 99 3.01 -5.72 -34.62
C VAL A 99 2.62 -4.86 -33.43
N VAL A 100 2.25 -3.61 -33.71
CA VAL A 100 1.84 -2.67 -32.67
C VAL A 100 0.35 -2.37 -32.82
N HIS A 101 -0.41 -2.71 -31.78
CA HIS A 101 -1.86 -2.55 -31.72
C HIS A 101 -2.22 -1.21 -31.08
N ILE A 102 -2.71 -0.29 -31.91
CA ILE A 102 -3.38 0.94 -31.48
C ILE A 102 -4.85 0.75 -31.83
N ILE A 103 -5.68 0.43 -30.83
CA ILE A 103 -7.07 0.07 -31.06
C ILE A 103 -7.92 1.33 -31.06
N ASP A 104 -8.33 1.73 -32.26
CA ASP A 104 -9.45 2.64 -32.46
C ASP A 104 -10.71 1.79 -32.71
N VAL A 105 -11.77 2.07 -31.94
CA VAL A 105 -13.04 1.35 -32.05
C VAL A 105 -14.04 2.25 -32.77
N ALA A 106 -14.41 1.83 -33.98
CA ALA A 106 -15.46 2.50 -34.73
C ALA A 106 -16.79 2.46 -33.95
N ALA A 107 -17.60 3.52 -34.12
CA ALA A 107 -18.91 3.62 -33.50
C ALA A 107 -19.75 2.35 -33.77
N GLY A 108 -20.31 1.76 -32.70
CA GLY A 108 -21.15 0.56 -32.76
C GLY A 108 -20.43 -0.78 -32.59
N GLY A 109 -19.10 -0.83 -32.46
CA GLY A 109 -18.37 -2.05 -32.13
C GLY A 109 -18.36 -2.36 -30.62
N SER A 110 -18.33 -3.65 -30.24
CA SER A 110 -18.02 -4.07 -28.87
C SER A 110 -16.57 -3.70 -28.54
N ILE A 111 -16.41 -2.59 -27.82
CA ILE A 111 -15.10 -2.07 -27.41
C ILE A 111 -14.36 -3.11 -26.55
N PHE A 112 -15.11 -3.75 -25.65
CA PHE A 112 -14.60 -4.76 -24.72
C PHE A 112 -13.94 -5.94 -25.46
N ASP A 113 -14.64 -6.53 -26.43
CA ASP A 113 -14.12 -7.72 -27.13
C ASP A 113 -12.89 -7.42 -27.95
N LYS A 114 -12.82 -6.24 -28.57
CA LYS A 114 -11.69 -5.89 -29.43
C LYS A 114 -10.45 -5.51 -28.63
N VAL A 115 -10.61 -4.74 -27.56
CA VAL A 115 -9.50 -4.26 -26.72
C VAL A 115 -8.91 -5.41 -25.92
N PHE A 116 -9.72 -6.07 -25.09
CA PHE A 116 -9.22 -7.04 -24.12
C PHE A 116 -8.80 -8.38 -24.75
N LYS A 117 -9.44 -8.80 -25.84
CA LYS A 117 -8.98 -9.98 -26.61
C LYS A 117 -7.62 -9.72 -27.25
N THR A 118 -7.40 -8.53 -27.81
CA THR A 118 -6.10 -8.13 -28.36
C THR A 118 -5.03 -8.11 -27.28
N MET A 119 -5.32 -7.52 -26.11
CA MET A 119 -4.39 -7.49 -24.98
C MET A 119 -3.90 -8.88 -24.57
N ARG A 120 -4.80 -9.87 -24.47
CA ARG A 120 -4.44 -11.26 -24.14
C ARG A 120 -3.49 -11.91 -25.16
N GLY A 121 -3.44 -11.42 -26.39
CA GLY A 121 -2.49 -11.88 -27.41
C GLY A 121 -1.15 -11.11 -27.43
N CYS A 122 -1.03 -10.02 -26.68
CA CYS A 122 0.16 -9.17 -26.73
C CYS A 122 1.26 -9.65 -25.78
N HIS A 123 2.51 -9.51 -26.22
CA HIS A 123 3.71 -9.83 -25.46
C HIS A 123 4.06 -8.75 -24.44
N ALA A 124 3.73 -7.49 -24.73
CA ALA A 124 3.97 -6.36 -23.82
C ALA A 124 2.86 -5.32 -23.92
N PHE A 125 2.71 -4.54 -22.84
CA PHE A 125 1.80 -3.40 -22.74
C PHE A 125 2.58 -2.12 -22.64
N LEU A 126 2.31 -1.18 -23.56
CA LEU A 126 2.94 0.14 -23.62
C LEU A 126 1.96 1.17 -23.07
N ALA A 127 2.28 1.76 -21.92
CA ALA A 127 1.45 2.80 -21.28
C ALA A 127 1.99 4.19 -21.65
N PHE A 128 1.27 4.96 -22.46
CA PHE A 128 1.68 6.31 -22.88
C PHE A 128 1.13 7.36 -21.89
N GLY A 129 1.94 7.69 -20.88
CA GLY A 129 1.56 8.56 -19.78
C GLY A 129 1.49 10.03 -20.16
N CYS A 130 0.33 10.52 -20.59
CA CYS A 130 -0.02 11.93 -20.59
C CYS A 130 -0.49 12.39 -19.20
N GLU A 131 -0.69 13.70 -19.00
CA GLU A 131 -1.17 14.27 -17.71
C GLU A 131 -2.47 13.63 -17.19
N ASP A 132 -3.30 13.16 -18.09
CA ASP A 132 -4.66 12.64 -17.92
C ASP A 132 -4.75 11.11 -18.09
N TYR A 133 -3.61 10.43 -18.21
CA TYR A 133 -3.58 8.97 -18.28
C TYR A 133 -4.14 8.37 -16.99
N GLY A 134 -4.79 7.21 -17.09
CA GLY A 134 -5.36 6.50 -15.94
C GLY A 134 -6.65 7.13 -15.41
N GLU A 135 -7.27 8.05 -16.16
CA GLU A 135 -8.63 8.53 -15.87
C GLU A 135 -9.63 7.38 -16.04
N ASP A 136 -10.50 7.20 -15.05
CA ASP A 136 -11.70 6.40 -15.21
C ASP A 136 -12.82 7.30 -15.76
N THR A 137 -13.12 7.13 -17.05
CA THR A 137 -14.18 7.90 -17.73
C THR A 137 -15.55 7.21 -17.64
N GLY A 138 -15.67 6.10 -16.91
CA GLY A 138 -16.84 5.21 -16.95
C GLY A 138 -16.96 4.38 -18.23
N ASN A 139 -16.01 4.53 -19.17
CA ASN A 139 -15.91 3.67 -20.34
C ASN A 139 -15.09 2.42 -19.96
N PRO A 140 -15.61 1.19 -20.16
CA PRO A 140 -14.90 -0.04 -19.84
C PRO A 140 -13.52 -0.19 -20.50
N SER A 141 -13.21 0.60 -21.52
CA SER A 141 -11.89 0.62 -22.17
C SER A 141 -11.15 1.94 -21.96
N SER A 142 -11.41 2.62 -20.84
CA SER A 142 -10.55 3.69 -20.38
C SER A 142 -9.15 3.14 -20.05
N THR A 143 -8.13 3.99 -20.15
CA THR A 143 -6.75 3.60 -19.79
C THR A 143 -6.62 3.09 -18.35
N TYR A 144 -7.54 3.48 -17.44
CA TYR A 144 -7.68 2.92 -16.10
C TYR A 144 -8.03 1.42 -16.14
N HIS A 145 -9.09 1.04 -16.86
CA HIS A 145 -9.53 -0.35 -16.95
C HIS A 145 -8.58 -1.22 -17.78
N GLU A 146 -7.96 -0.67 -18.83
CA GLU A 146 -6.90 -1.36 -19.58
C GLU A 146 -5.72 -1.72 -18.68
N LEU A 147 -5.25 -0.77 -17.86
CA LEU A 147 -4.16 -1.00 -16.92
C LEU A 147 -4.53 -2.07 -15.88
N ALA A 148 -5.73 -1.97 -15.30
CA ALA A 148 -6.24 -2.94 -14.33
C ALA A 148 -6.32 -4.34 -14.94
N PHE A 149 -6.92 -4.47 -16.12
CA PHE A 149 -7.05 -5.74 -16.82
C PHE A 149 -5.70 -6.37 -17.14
N TRP A 150 -4.73 -5.59 -17.63
CA TRP A 150 -3.39 -6.11 -17.95
C TRP A 150 -2.72 -6.73 -16.72
N ARG A 151 -2.75 -6.03 -15.59
CA ARG A 151 -2.13 -6.50 -14.33
C ARG A 151 -2.78 -7.79 -13.85
N GLU A 152 -4.09 -7.90 -13.97
CA GLU A 152 -4.83 -9.06 -13.48
C GLU A 152 -4.69 -10.27 -14.40
N HIS A 153 -4.79 -10.07 -15.72
CA HIS A 153 -4.98 -11.15 -16.70
C HIS A 153 -3.74 -11.46 -17.56
N CYS A 154 -2.72 -10.60 -17.56
CA CYS A 154 -1.51 -10.76 -18.37
C CYS A 154 -0.26 -10.90 -17.50
N LYS A 155 -0.37 -11.62 -16.38
CA LYS A 155 0.72 -11.86 -15.42
C LYS A 155 1.98 -12.41 -16.10
N GLY A 156 3.14 -11.94 -15.64
CA GLY A 156 4.45 -12.30 -16.20
C GLY A 156 4.84 -11.55 -17.48
N ARG A 157 3.90 -10.84 -18.13
CA ARG A 157 4.22 -10.04 -19.33
C ARG A 157 4.60 -8.62 -18.95
N PRO A 158 5.63 -8.05 -19.59
CA PRO A 158 6.11 -6.71 -19.26
C PRO A 158 5.05 -5.63 -19.50
N LEU A 159 4.91 -4.77 -18.50
CA LEU A 159 4.27 -3.47 -18.60
C LEU A 159 5.38 -2.43 -18.72
N ILE A 160 5.35 -1.62 -19.77
CA ILE A 160 6.38 -0.63 -20.09
C ILE A 160 5.76 0.77 -20.02
N PRO A 161 5.99 1.52 -18.93
CA PRO A 161 5.58 2.91 -18.83
C PRO A 161 6.46 3.80 -19.72
N ILE A 162 5.82 4.64 -20.54
CA ILE A 162 6.44 5.71 -21.33
C ILE A 162 5.86 7.04 -20.83
N ASP A 163 6.57 7.73 -19.95
CA ASP A 163 6.19 9.03 -19.44
C ASP A 163 6.35 10.08 -20.55
N MET A 164 5.24 10.68 -20.95
CA MET A 164 5.17 11.68 -22.01
C MET A 164 4.97 13.10 -21.50
N THR A 165 4.95 13.29 -20.18
CA THR A 165 4.77 14.59 -19.57
C THR A 165 6.04 15.42 -19.68
N LYS A 166 5.93 16.73 -19.38
CA LYS A 166 7.12 17.55 -19.20
C LYS A 166 7.80 17.12 -17.91
N LYS A 167 9.13 17.27 -17.84
CA LYS A 167 9.89 16.96 -16.64
C LYS A 167 9.28 17.68 -15.42
N ASN A 168 9.02 16.93 -14.35
CA ASN A 168 8.38 17.38 -13.10
C ASN A 168 6.89 17.70 -13.17
N THR A 169 6.18 17.28 -14.23
CA THR A 169 4.71 17.36 -14.24
C THR A 169 4.13 16.14 -13.51
N THR A 170 3.15 16.37 -12.64
CA THR A 170 2.41 15.31 -11.95
C THR A 170 1.22 14.85 -12.79
N HIS A 171 1.03 13.53 -12.91
CA HIS A 171 -0.21 12.99 -13.48
C HIS A 171 -1.41 13.32 -12.59
N LYS A 172 -2.58 13.55 -13.20
CA LYS A 172 -3.80 13.95 -12.51
C LYS A 172 -4.51 12.80 -11.80
N HIS A 173 -4.40 11.59 -12.34
CA HIS A 173 -5.16 10.43 -11.85
C HIS A 173 -4.26 9.45 -11.11
N ILE A 174 -4.81 8.86 -10.04
CA ILE A 174 -4.11 7.97 -9.10
C ILE A 174 -3.42 6.81 -9.84
N ALA A 175 -4.10 6.18 -10.81
CA ALA A 175 -3.53 5.08 -11.59
C ALA A 175 -2.24 5.47 -12.31
N ALA A 176 -2.19 6.66 -12.93
CA ALA A 176 -0.98 7.18 -13.56
C ALA A 176 0.05 7.65 -12.53
N GLN A 177 -0.37 8.30 -11.45
CA GLN A 177 0.54 8.71 -10.38
C GLN A 177 1.33 7.51 -9.84
N HIS A 178 0.69 6.35 -9.64
CA HIS A 178 1.38 5.12 -9.22
C HIS A 178 2.24 4.50 -10.31
N LEU A 179 1.76 4.50 -11.56
CA LEU A 179 2.47 3.89 -12.68
C LEU A 179 3.75 4.64 -13.05
N PHE A 180 3.72 5.96 -12.95
CA PHE A 180 4.77 6.87 -13.38
C PHE A 180 5.41 7.61 -12.20
N ARG A 181 5.51 6.96 -11.03
CA ARG A 181 6.20 7.56 -9.88
C ARG A 181 7.69 7.77 -10.21
N PRO A 182 8.33 8.81 -9.66
CA PRO A 182 9.75 9.08 -9.89
C PRO A 182 10.70 7.94 -9.50
N ASP A 183 10.28 7.02 -8.62
CA ASP A 183 11.01 5.84 -8.15
C ASP A 183 10.81 4.60 -9.03
N VAL A 184 9.90 4.63 -10.01
CA VAL A 184 9.59 3.51 -10.89
C VAL A 184 10.41 3.60 -12.18
N ALA A 185 10.92 2.46 -12.64
CA ALA A 185 11.63 2.38 -13.91
C ALA A 185 10.66 2.65 -15.06
N GLN A 186 10.96 3.66 -15.87
CA GLN A 186 10.10 4.12 -16.96
C GLN A 186 10.93 4.71 -18.10
N LEU A 187 10.38 4.67 -19.31
CA LEU A 187 10.95 5.38 -20.45
C LEU A 187 10.41 6.81 -20.46
N PHE A 188 11.20 7.75 -20.97
CA PHE A 188 10.81 9.14 -21.06
C PHE A 188 10.79 9.58 -22.52
N TRP A 189 9.63 10.07 -22.98
CA TRP A 189 9.45 10.61 -24.32
C TRP A 189 8.43 11.75 -24.29
N PRO A 190 8.87 12.99 -24.01
CA PRO A 190 7.97 14.13 -23.90
C PRO A 190 7.16 14.31 -25.18
N LYS A 191 5.88 14.56 -24.99
CA LYS A 191 4.95 14.80 -26.09
C LYS A 191 5.42 15.90 -27.05
N GLY A 192 5.22 15.68 -28.34
CA GLY A 192 5.63 16.59 -29.41
C GLY A 192 7.14 16.66 -29.65
N LYS A 193 7.96 15.89 -28.94
CA LYS A 193 9.40 15.74 -29.22
C LYS A 193 9.64 14.56 -30.17
N PRO A 194 10.71 14.60 -30.98
CA PRO A 194 11.05 13.49 -31.87
C PRO A 194 11.27 12.21 -31.07
N LEU A 195 10.91 11.07 -31.66
CA LEU A 195 11.09 9.74 -31.09
C LEU A 195 12.56 9.48 -30.71
N PRO A 196 12.89 9.27 -29.41
CA PRO A 196 14.27 9.06 -28.98
C PRO A 196 14.90 7.82 -29.65
N ASP A 197 16.18 7.94 -30.02
CA ASP A 197 16.88 6.92 -30.82
C ASP A 197 16.85 5.52 -30.17
N LYS A 198 17.03 5.47 -28.84
CA LYS A 198 17.08 4.23 -28.06
C LYS A 198 15.73 3.74 -27.55
N LEU A 199 14.63 4.48 -27.81
CA LEU A 199 13.32 4.11 -27.23
C LEU A 199 12.86 2.74 -27.73
N VAL A 200 12.92 2.52 -29.03
CA VAL A 200 12.52 1.25 -29.68
C VAL A 200 13.36 0.08 -29.19
N GLU A 201 14.69 0.24 -29.13
CA GLU A 201 15.61 -0.78 -28.64
C GLU A 201 15.30 -1.16 -27.18
N ASN A 202 15.07 -0.16 -26.33
CA ASN A 202 14.73 -0.40 -24.92
C ASN A 202 13.41 -1.14 -24.75
N ILE A 203 12.38 -0.80 -25.54
CA ILE A 203 11.08 -1.48 -25.53
C ILE A 203 11.24 -2.95 -25.89
N LEU A 204 11.96 -3.24 -26.98
CA LEU A 204 12.19 -4.61 -27.45
C LEU A 204 12.99 -5.43 -26.44
N ARG A 205 14.04 -4.84 -25.87
CA ARG A 205 14.87 -5.50 -24.84
C ARG A 205 14.03 -5.95 -23.65
N VAL A 206 13.13 -5.09 -23.17
CA VAL A 206 12.26 -5.40 -22.02
C VAL A 206 11.18 -6.41 -22.39
N ALA A 207 10.61 -6.31 -23.58
CA ALA A 207 9.62 -7.26 -24.11
C ALA A 207 10.18 -8.68 -24.25
N GLU A 208 11.43 -8.81 -24.67
CA GLU A 208 12.15 -10.08 -24.81
C GLU A 208 12.70 -10.62 -23.47
N GLY A 209 12.51 -9.90 -22.36
CA GLY A 209 13.07 -10.28 -21.07
C GLY A 209 14.60 -10.16 -20.98
N LYS A 210 15.24 -9.45 -21.92
CA LYS A 210 16.71 -9.28 -22.02
C LYS A 210 17.24 -8.09 -21.20
N GLY A 211 16.47 -7.62 -20.22
CA GLY A 211 16.87 -6.56 -19.31
C GLY A 211 15.69 -5.80 -18.73
N ASP A 212 16.00 -4.93 -17.77
CA ASP A 212 15.02 -4.05 -17.14
C ASP A 212 14.95 -2.69 -17.83
N LEU A 213 13.92 -1.93 -17.49
CA LEU A 213 13.80 -0.55 -17.95
C LEU A 213 14.96 0.30 -17.37
N PRO A 214 15.50 1.25 -18.16
CA PRO A 214 16.50 2.17 -17.65
C PRO A 214 15.90 2.96 -16.49
N LEU A 215 16.62 3.02 -15.37
CA LEU A 215 16.21 3.85 -14.24
C LEU A 215 16.38 5.34 -14.59
N PRO A 216 15.44 6.20 -14.17
CA PRO A 216 15.62 7.64 -14.22
C PRO A 216 17.03 8.08 -13.75
N PRO A 217 17.67 9.07 -14.41
CA PRO A 217 19.01 9.54 -14.02
C PRO A 217 19.12 9.93 -12.53
N ALA A 218 18.03 10.41 -11.92
CA ALA A 218 17.96 10.75 -10.50
C ALA A 218 18.05 9.53 -9.55
N LEU A 219 17.70 8.32 -10.02
CA LEU A 219 17.85 7.05 -9.31
C LEU A 219 19.16 6.33 -9.67
N ALA A 220 19.68 6.57 -10.88
CA ALA A 220 20.97 6.02 -11.32
C ALA A 220 22.16 6.66 -10.57
N ALA A 221 22.03 7.93 -10.17
CA ALA A 221 23.06 8.66 -9.42
C ALA A 221 23.05 8.39 -7.89
N LYS A 222 22.04 7.69 -7.36
CA LYS A 222 21.96 7.35 -5.94
C LYS A 222 22.45 5.91 -5.74
N SER A 223 23.48 5.75 -4.91
CA SER A 223 24.03 4.45 -4.46
C SER A 223 22.90 3.44 -4.12
N PRO A 224 23.06 2.13 -4.41
CA PRO A 224 22.00 1.13 -4.29
C PRO A 224 21.36 0.98 -2.89
N VAL A 225 22.00 1.52 -1.84
CA VAL A 225 21.44 1.62 -0.47
C VAL A 225 20.24 2.58 -0.37
N HIS A 226 19.96 3.40 -1.39
CA HIS A 226 19.01 4.51 -1.28
C HIS A 226 17.65 4.32 -1.95
N ARG A 227 17.30 3.12 -2.42
CA ARG A 227 16.13 2.94 -3.31
C ARG A 227 14.80 2.66 -2.61
N ASN A 228 14.80 2.17 -1.37
CA ASN A 228 13.61 2.08 -0.49
C ASN A 228 14.12 2.18 0.96
N ARG A 229 13.82 3.29 1.64
CA ARG A 229 14.37 3.58 2.99
C ARG A 229 13.48 3.10 4.13
N ASP A 230 12.38 2.44 3.79
CA ASP A 230 11.39 2.02 4.77
C ASP A 230 10.39 1.01 4.19
N ASN A 231 9.66 0.37 5.10
CA ASN A 231 8.43 -0.36 4.83
C ASN A 231 7.26 0.28 5.60
N LEU A 232 7.31 1.59 5.85
CA LEU A 232 6.29 2.26 6.63
C LEU A 232 4.95 2.24 5.88
N PRO A 233 3.84 2.04 6.60
CA PRO A 233 2.53 2.37 6.07
C PRO A 233 2.50 3.82 5.55
N PRO A 234 1.71 4.13 4.51
CA PRO A 234 1.54 5.51 4.07
C PRO A 234 0.96 6.35 5.20
N LEU A 235 1.40 7.61 5.30
CA LEU A 235 0.76 8.54 6.22
C LEU A 235 -0.73 8.66 5.89
N PRO A 236 -1.63 8.63 6.89
CA PRO A 236 -3.03 8.92 6.67
C PRO A 236 -3.15 10.31 6.02
N ARG A 237 -4.13 10.49 5.12
CA ARG A 237 -4.42 11.81 4.50
C ARG A 237 -4.74 12.89 5.54
N TYR A 238 -5.16 12.43 6.71
CA TYR A 238 -5.56 13.21 7.86
C TYR A 238 -4.35 13.48 8.77
N GLY A 239 -4.10 14.75 9.09
CA GLY A 239 -3.01 15.16 9.98
C GLY A 239 -3.11 14.60 11.41
N LEU A 240 -2.06 14.83 12.21
CA LEU A 240 -2.00 14.43 13.61
C LEU A 240 -2.33 15.62 14.52
N LEU A 241 -3.63 15.89 14.72
CA LEU A 241 -4.10 17.07 15.47
C LEU A 241 -3.93 16.92 17.00
N GLY A 242 -3.40 17.97 17.65
CA GLY A 242 -3.30 18.10 19.11
C GLY A 242 -2.40 17.07 19.79
N ARG A 243 -1.39 16.58 19.08
CA ARG A 243 -0.42 15.59 19.57
C ARG A 243 0.97 16.17 19.80
N ASP A 244 1.10 17.49 19.87
CA ASP A 244 2.39 18.17 20.00
C ASP A 244 3.14 17.73 21.26
N LYS A 245 2.44 17.54 22.38
CA LYS A 245 3.03 17.04 23.64
C LYS A 245 3.54 15.61 23.50
N ASP A 246 2.78 14.75 22.83
CA ASP A 246 3.13 13.34 22.63
C ASP A 246 4.35 13.22 21.69
N LEU A 247 4.41 14.04 20.64
CA LEU A 247 5.54 14.12 19.71
C LEU A 247 6.79 14.69 20.39
N ALA A 248 6.67 15.80 21.12
CA ALA A 248 7.80 16.38 21.86
C ALA A 248 8.36 15.40 22.89
N TRP A 249 7.50 14.61 23.54
CA TRP A 249 7.95 13.55 24.44
C TRP A 249 8.72 12.46 23.68
N LEU A 250 8.21 11.97 22.54
CA LEU A 250 8.93 11.01 21.70
C LEU A 250 10.30 11.54 21.26
N GLU A 251 10.36 12.76 20.76
CA GLU A 251 11.61 13.41 20.32
C GLU A 251 12.63 13.56 21.45
N SER A 252 12.17 13.84 22.69
CA SER A 252 13.07 13.95 23.84
C SER A 252 13.64 12.60 24.33
N ASN A 253 12.98 11.48 23.98
CA ASN A 253 13.41 10.14 24.39
C ASN A 253 14.06 9.35 23.24
N LEU A 254 13.88 9.78 21.98
CA LEU A 254 14.47 9.24 20.75
C LEU A 254 15.52 10.21 20.16
N GLY A 255 16.31 9.84 19.14
CA GLY A 255 17.42 10.68 18.56
C GLY A 255 18.83 10.85 19.23
N SER A 256 19.05 10.66 20.54
CA SER A 256 20.37 10.57 21.23
C SER A 256 21.33 9.45 20.72
N PRO A 257 22.57 9.79 20.30
CA PRO A 257 23.54 8.81 19.83
C PRO A 257 24.08 7.89 20.94
N GLY A 258 24.36 6.63 20.59
CA GLY A 258 25.32 5.79 21.33
C GLY A 258 24.76 4.59 22.12
N ALA A 259 23.45 4.44 22.23
CA ALA A 259 22.81 3.28 22.87
C ALA A 259 21.47 2.94 22.20
N LEU A 260 21.04 1.68 22.34
CA LEU A 260 19.67 1.26 22.01
C LEU A 260 18.67 1.96 22.92
N ARG A 261 17.62 2.55 22.35
CA ARG A 261 16.56 3.21 23.12
C ARG A 261 15.20 2.62 22.83
N LEU A 262 14.45 2.48 23.91
CA LEU A 262 13.24 1.70 23.94
C LEU A 262 12.12 2.57 24.49
N VAL A 263 11.13 2.84 23.65
CA VAL A 263 9.99 3.66 24.02
C VAL A 263 8.69 2.89 23.84
N GLY A 264 7.86 2.91 24.89
CA GLY A 264 6.56 2.27 24.92
C GLY A 264 5.41 3.26 24.86
N LEU A 265 4.60 3.22 23.81
CA LEU A 265 3.33 3.92 23.70
C LEU A 265 2.20 3.01 24.17
N SER A 266 1.51 3.44 25.22
CA SER A 266 0.39 2.72 25.83
C SER A 266 -0.87 3.56 25.85
N GLY A 267 -2.04 2.91 25.94
CA GLY A 267 -3.33 3.61 26.00
C GLY A 267 -4.46 2.81 25.37
N VAL A 268 -5.68 3.30 25.55
CA VAL A 268 -6.91 2.63 25.08
C VAL A 268 -6.91 2.42 23.56
N ALA A 269 -7.71 1.48 23.08
CA ALA A 269 -7.89 1.25 21.64
C ALA A 269 -8.41 2.52 20.95
N GLY A 270 -7.96 2.78 19.72
CA GLY A 270 -8.41 3.95 18.94
C GLY A 270 -7.89 5.31 19.42
N VAL A 271 -7.06 5.37 20.48
CA VAL A 271 -6.50 6.63 21.01
C VAL A 271 -5.47 7.29 20.07
N GLY A 272 -4.93 6.54 19.10
CA GLY A 272 -3.99 7.06 18.09
C GLY A 272 -2.52 6.70 18.29
N LYS A 273 -2.19 5.65 19.07
CA LYS A 273 -0.80 5.19 19.29
C LYS A 273 -0.07 4.87 17.99
N SER A 274 -0.65 4.04 17.13
CA SER A 274 -0.06 3.63 15.86
C SER A 274 0.10 4.83 14.92
N ALA A 275 -0.87 5.75 14.90
CA ALA A 275 -0.79 6.98 14.12
C ALA A 275 0.35 7.89 14.60
N LEU A 276 0.54 8.03 15.92
CA LEU A 276 1.62 8.79 16.53
C LEU A 276 3.00 8.18 16.19
N ALA A 277 3.15 6.86 16.35
CA ALA A 277 4.39 6.15 16.02
C ALA A 277 4.74 6.27 14.53
N LEU A 278 3.72 6.11 13.66
CA LEU A 278 3.87 6.23 12.22
C LEU A 278 4.27 7.66 11.82
N TRP A 279 3.64 8.68 12.41
CA TRP A 279 3.97 10.08 12.16
C TRP A 279 5.43 10.37 12.52
N HIS A 280 5.86 9.96 13.71
CA HIS A 280 7.25 10.12 14.14
C HIS A 280 8.22 9.39 13.21
N ALA A 281 7.90 8.17 12.76
CA ALA A 281 8.76 7.41 11.85
C ALA A 281 8.93 8.10 10.48
N HIS A 282 7.87 8.72 9.95
CA HIS A 282 7.96 9.52 8.73
C HIS A 282 8.77 10.80 8.92
N GLU A 283 8.61 11.50 10.05
CA GLU A 283 9.45 12.67 10.39
C GLU A 283 10.92 12.27 10.56
N PHE A 284 11.18 11.13 11.20
CA PHE A 284 12.53 10.58 11.36
C PHE A 284 13.24 10.48 10.01
N LEU A 285 12.59 9.90 8.99
CA LEU A 285 13.14 9.76 7.64
C LEU A 285 13.46 11.10 6.94
N LYS A 286 12.77 12.19 7.28
CA LYS A 286 13.06 13.52 6.72
C LYS A 286 14.41 14.07 7.19
N GLY A 287 14.96 13.56 8.29
CA GLY A 287 16.25 13.98 8.83
C GLY A 287 17.46 13.68 7.95
N GLY A 288 17.32 12.86 6.89
CA GLY A 288 18.33 12.77 5.85
C GLY A 288 18.47 11.39 5.21
N PRO A 289 19.49 11.23 4.34
CA PRO A 289 19.72 9.99 3.62
C PRO A 289 20.28 8.83 4.44
N GLN A 290 20.82 9.12 5.62
CA GLN A 290 21.40 8.14 6.55
C GLN A 290 20.40 7.68 7.60
N ARG A 291 19.12 7.57 7.21
CA ARG A 291 18.02 7.18 8.09
C ARG A 291 17.18 6.08 7.48
N LEU A 292 16.87 5.08 8.30
CA LEU A 292 16.03 3.93 7.99
C LEU A 292 14.93 3.82 9.04
N ALA A 293 13.68 3.69 8.62
CA ALA A 293 12.58 3.41 9.53
C ALA A 293 11.87 2.14 9.08
N CYS A 294 11.59 1.22 10.01
CA CYS A 294 10.91 -0.01 9.68
C CYS A 294 9.71 -0.26 10.58
N TRP A 295 8.65 -0.78 9.98
CA TRP A 295 7.40 -1.15 10.62
C TRP A 295 7.33 -2.67 10.80
N VAL A 296 7.00 -3.10 12.01
CA VAL A 296 6.81 -4.50 12.39
C VAL A 296 5.41 -4.64 12.95
N ASN A 297 4.55 -5.42 12.28
CA ASN A 297 3.29 -5.83 12.89
C ASN A 297 3.59 -6.90 13.95
N ALA A 298 3.50 -6.53 15.22
CA ALA A 298 3.86 -7.33 16.37
C ALA A 298 2.67 -8.08 17.01
N GLU A 299 1.56 -8.21 16.28
CA GLU A 299 0.35 -8.88 16.75
C GLU A 299 0.55 -10.39 17.01
N SER A 300 1.43 -11.04 16.24
CA SER A 300 1.72 -12.47 16.37
C SER A 300 3.13 -12.79 15.88
N GLU A 301 3.66 -13.96 16.25
CA GLU A 301 4.95 -14.42 15.72
C GLU A 301 4.96 -14.48 14.18
N ALA A 302 3.85 -14.92 13.57
CA ALA A 302 3.71 -15.01 12.12
C ALA A 302 3.78 -13.62 11.47
N SER A 303 3.14 -12.60 12.05
CA SER A 303 3.16 -11.23 11.53
C SER A 303 4.53 -10.57 11.74
N ILE A 304 5.21 -10.86 12.84
CA ILE A 304 6.59 -10.42 13.09
C ILE A 304 7.52 -11.03 12.04
N LYS A 305 7.44 -12.35 11.83
CA LYS A 305 8.22 -13.05 10.81
C LYS A 305 8.02 -12.44 9.42
N ALA A 306 6.76 -12.24 9.01
CA ALA A 306 6.44 -11.62 7.73
C ALA A 306 7.06 -10.21 7.61
N SER A 307 6.97 -9.42 8.68
CA SER A 307 7.54 -8.07 8.73
C SER A 307 9.07 -8.08 8.64
N TYR A 308 9.75 -8.97 9.36
CA TYR A 308 11.22 -9.11 9.28
C TYR A 308 11.69 -9.51 7.88
N LEU A 309 11.00 -10.45 7.24
CA LEU A 309 11.33 -10.82 5.86
C LEU A 309 11.14 -9.63 4.91
N GLN A 310 10.08 -8.84 5.11
CA GLN A 310 9.86 -7.60 4.37
C GLN A 310 11.02 -6.62 4.58
N ILE A 311 11.43 -6.37 5.82
CA ILE A 311 12.55 -5.49 6.18
C ILE A 311 13.84 -5.95 5.51
N LEU A 312 14.15 -7.25 5.57
CA LEU A 312 15.33 -7.82 4.94
C LEU A 312 15.31 -7.66 3.41
N GLN A 313 14.15 -7.76 2.76
CA GLN A 313 14.04 -7.44 1.33
C GLN A 313 14.50 -6.00 1.02
N PHE A 314 14.20 -5.05 1.90
CA PHE A 314 14.61 -3.65 1.70
C PHE A 314 16.08 -3.43 2.06
N VAL A 315 16.50 -3.90 3.24
CA VAL A 315 17.86 -3.67 3.78
C VAL A 315 18.91 -4.45 2.99
N LEU A 316 18.62 -5.69 2.60
CA LEU A 316 19.53 -6.57 1.86
C LEU A 316 19.28 -6.57 0.35
N GLN A 317 18.61 -5.55 -0.19
CA GLN A 317 18.40 -5.38 -1.64
C GLN A 317 17.76 -6.61 -2.33
N GLY A 318 16.77 -7.23 -1.68
CA GLY A 318 16.02 -8.37 -2.19
C GLY A 318 16.65 -9.73 -1.90
N GLN A 319 17.78 -9.78 -1.18
CA GLN A 319 18.37 -11.04 -0.71
C GLN A 319 17.67 -11.52 0.56
N VAL A 320 16.59 -12.28 0.37
CA VAL A 320 15.91 -13.01 1.45
C VAL A 320 16.56 -14.39 1.59
N PRO A 321 16.70 -14.94 2.81
CA PRO A 321 17.20 -16.30 2.99
C PRO A 321 16.31 -17.32 2.24
N ASP A 322 16.93 -18.23 1.48
CA ASP A 322 16.21 -19.26 0.70
C ASP A 322 15.37 -20.21 1.58
N ASN A 323 15.68 -20.28 2.88
CA ASN A 323 14.99 -21.09 3.89
C ASN A 323 14.12 -20.26 4.85
N ALA A 324 13.82 -19.00 4.52
CA ALA A 324 13.05 -18.08 5.37
C ALA A 324 11.73 -18.69 5.91
N ASP A 325 11.04 -19.49 5.10
CA ASP A 325 9.79 -20.14 5.49
C ASP A 325 9.97 -21.16 6.62
N ALA A 326 11.14 -21.77 6.76
CA ALA A 326 11.46 -22.74 7.82
C ALA A 326 11.97 -22.09 9.12
N LEU A 327 12.36 -20.81 9.07
CA LEU A 327 12.92 -20.10 10.23
C LEU A 327 11.79 -19.50 11.10
N SER A 328 11.96 -19.53 12.41
CA SER A 328 11.12 -18.74 13.33
C SER A 328 11.44 -17.25 13.23
N ALA A 329 10.57 -16.39 13.78
CA ALA A 329 10.84 -14.95 13.85
C ALA A 329 12.16 -14.66 14.58
N GLN A 330 12.44 -15.43 15.65
CA GLN A 330 13.68 -15.39 16.40
C GLN A 330 14.91 -15.66 15.53
N GLN A 331 14.89 -16.77 14.80
CA GLN A 331 16.02 -17.17 13.97
C GLN A 331 16.28 -16.15 12.86
N ILE A 332 15.23 -15.55 12.30
CA ILE A 332 15.37 -14.46 11.33
C ILE A 332 15.99 -13.23 11.99
N ALA A 333 15.60 -12.89 13.21
CA ALA A 333 16.17 -11.78 13.96
C ALA A 333 17.68 -11.98 14.20
N ASP A 334 18.06 -13.12 14.77
CA ASP A 334 19.45 -13.45 15.14
C ASP A 334 20.37 -13.59 13.93
N GLN A 335 19.93 -14.35 12.91
CA GLN A 335 20.80 -14.76 11.80
C GLN A 335 20.88 -13.71 10.69
N HIS A 336 19.90 -12.82 10.60
CA HIS A 336 19.79 -11.91 9.45
C HIS A 336 19.54 -10.46 9.85
N LEU A 337 18.53 -10.18 10.68
CA LEU A 337 18.18 -8.79 11.01
C LEU A 337 19.26 -8.11 11.86
N HIS A 338 19.74 -8.74 12.93
CA HIS A 338 20.77 -8.19 13.79
C HIS A 338 22.07 -7.87 13.02
N PRO A 339 22.67 -8.82 12.24
CA PRO A 339 23.83 -8.50 11.43
C PRO A 339 23.58 -7.38 10.41
N ALA A 340 22.37 -7.32 9.83
CA ALA A 340 22.02 -6.28 8.88
C ALA A 340 21.96 -4.89 9.54
N LEU A 341 21.32 -4.76 10.70
CA LEU A 341 21.27 -3.51 11.48
C LEU A 341 22.66 -3.10 11.97
N GLN A 342 23.46 -4.05 12.47
CA GLN A 342 24.83 -3.78 12.88
C GLN A 342 25.70 -3.25 11.72
N ASN A 343 25.55 -3.81 10.52
CA ASN A 343 26.24 -3.32 9.33
C ASN A 343 25.77 -1.91 8.93
N LEU A 344 24.49 -1.59 9.08
CA LEU A 344 23.95 -0.25 8.85
C LEU A 344 24.54 0.77 9.84
N GLU A 345 24.63 0.43 11.12
CA GLU A 345 25.28 1.26 12.13
C GLU A 345 26.75 1.52 11.81
N ALA A 346 27.48 0.49 11.36
CA ALA A 346 28.87 0.63 10.93
C ALA A 346 29.03 1.58 9.72
N GLN A 347 27.99 1.75 8.92
CA GLN A 347 27.91 2.70 7.80
C GLN A 347 27.42 4.09 8.23
N GLY A 348 27.12 4.29 9.52
CA GLY A 348 26.59 5.54 10.06
C GLY A 348 25.11 5.76 9.75
N VAL A 349 24.36 4.71 9.42
CA VAL A 349 22.91 4.78 9.24
C VAL A 349 22.22 4.73 10.60
N GLU A 350 21.42 5.73 10.91
CA GLU A 350 20.50 5.74 12.04
C GLU A 350 19.26 4.94 11.67
N TRP A 351 18.83 4.01 12.53
CA TRP A 351 17.65 3.20 12.27
C TRP A 351 16.62 3.29 13.41
N LEU A 352 15.35 3.15 13.02
CA LEU A 352 14.18 3.14 13.89
C LEU A 352 13.34 1.90 13.58
N LEU A 353 13.01 1.09 14.58
CA LEU A 353 12.02 0.01 14.47
C LEU A 353 10.74 0.38 15.21
N VAL A 354 9.58 0.18 14.57
CA VAL A 354 8.27 0.36 15.21
C VAL A 354 7.57 -0.99 15.29
N PHE A 355 7.39 -1.52 16.49
CA PHE A 355 6.61 -2.71 16.78
C PHE A 355 5.18 -2.30 17.14
N ASP A 356 4.26 -2.45 16.20
CA ASP A 356 2.86 -2.06 16.34
C ASP A 356 1.98 -3.22 16.81
N ASN A 357 1.01 -2.93 17.69
CA ASN A 357 0.01 -3.87 18.20
C ASN A 357 0.59 -5.07 18.95
N ILE A 358 1.55 -4.84 19.84
CA ILE A 358 2.01 -5.86 20.78
C ILE A 358 0.82 -6.35 21.62
N PRO A 359 0.39 -7.63 21.50
CA PRO A 359 -0.74 -8.14 22.24
C PRO A 359 -0.46 -8.20 23.74
N GLU A 360 -1.54 -8.31 24.49
CA GLU A 360 -1.48 -8.45 25.93
C GLU A 360 -1.12 -9.89 26.29
N ALA A 361 -0.33 -10.06 27.35
CA ALA A 361 -0.20 -11.33 28.03
C ALA A 361 -1.58 -11.92 28.38
N PRO A 362 -1.81 -13.23 28.19
CA PRO A 362 -3.00 -13.87 28.74
C PRO A 362 -2.99 -13.66 30.26
N THR A 363 -4.02 -13.01 30.78
CA THR A 363 -4.25 -12.88 32.23
C THR A 363 -4.73 -14.22 32.77
N GLY A 364 -3.81 -15.18 32.87
CA GLY A 364 -3.99 -16.32 33.76
C GLY A 364 -3.84 -15.84 35.21
N PRO A 365 -4.46 -16.54 36.19
CA PRO A 365 -4.22 -16.27 37.59
C PRO A 365 -2.81 -16.76 37.96
N SER A 366 -1.80 -15.95 37.68
CA SER A 366 -0.52 -16.11 38.36
C SER A 366 -0.63 -15.43 39.74
N PRO A 367 -0.37 -16.15 40.83
CA PRO A 367 -0.51 -15.63 42.18
C PRO A 367 0.62 -14.69 42.62
N ASP A 368 1.57 -14.34 41.74
CA ASP A 368 2.74 -13.55 42.12
C ASP A 368 2.79 -12.17 41.41
N PRO A 369 2.61 -11.05 42.15
CA PRO A 369 2.68 -9.70 41.58
C PRO A 369 4.10 -9.26 41.17
N SER A 370 5.09 -10.16 41.23
CA SER A 370 6.44 -9.98 40.68
C SER A 370 6.70 -10.67 39.34
N GLU A 371 5.70 -11.31 38.70
CA GLU A 371 5.91 -11.92 37.39
C GLU A 371 5.95 -10.89 36.25
N GLU A 372 6.96 -11.08 35.39
CA GLU A 372 7.47 -10.17 34.38
C GLU A 372 6.39 -9.66 33.40
N GLY A 373 6.48 -8.36 33.07
CA GLY A 373 5.46 -7.62 32.31
C GLY A 373 5.18 -8.14 30.90
N ASP A 374 4.05 -7.66 30.35
CA ASP A 374 3.33 -8.13 29.14
C ASP A 374 4.18 -8.39 27.88
N LEU A 375 5.41 -7.88 27.78
CA LEU A 375 6.36 -8.11 26.69
C LEU A 375 7.09 -9.46 26.76
N ALA A 376 7.19 -10.04 27.96
CA ALA A 376 7.84 -11.33 28.19
C ALA A 376 7.12 -12.49 27.50
N LEU A 377 5.84 -12.32 27.12
CA LEU A 377 5.03 -13.38 26.50
C LEU A 377 5.10 -13.42 24.97
N LEU A 378 5.48 -12.32 24.31
CA LEU A 378 5.67 -12.31 22.85
C LEU A 378 7.07 -12.71 22.42
N ALA A 379 8.06 -12.51 23.29
CA ALA A 379 9.26 -13.35 23.40
C ALA A 379 10.33 -12.57 24.17
N PRO A 380 10.87 -13.11 25.28
CA PRO A 380 12.13 -12.65 25.84
C PRO A 380 13.27 -12.77 24.80
N ASN A 381 13.08 -13.65 23.82
CA ASN A 381 14.07 -13.97 22.80
C ASN A 381 14.07 -12.98 21.63
N ILE A 382 12.90 -12.49 21.15
CA ILE A 382 12.87 -11.71 19.88
C ILE A 382 13.63 -10.41 20.04
N PHE A 383 13.61 -9.84 21.24
CA PHE A 383 14.31 -8.62 21.54
C PHE A 383 15.74 -8.87 22.02
N SER A 384 16.07 -10.03 22.61
CA SER A 384 17.47 -10.32 22.99
C SER A 384 18.40 -10.27 21.77
N SER A 385 17.90 -10.62 20.58
CA SER A 385 18.57 -10.43 19.30
C SER A 385 18.96 -8.99 18.99
N LEU A 386 18.33 -7.99 19.59
CA LEU A 386 18.61 -6.56 19.34
C LEU A 386 19.55 -5.98 20.40
N ALA A 387 19.94 -6.75 21.40
CA ALA A 387 20.86 -6.31 22.44
C ALA A 387 22.23 -5.91 21.86
N GLY A 388 22.80 -4.82 22.40
CA GLY A 388 24.11 -4.30 21.99
C GLY A 388 24.11 -3.44 20.71
N LEU A 389 22.98 -3.31 20.02
CA LEU A 389 22.82 -2.40 18.89
C LEU A 389 22.64 -0.93 19.35
N LYS A 390 22.70 0.00 18.40
CA LYS A 390 22.54 1.45 18.58
C LYS A 390 21.48 1.98 17.62
N GLY A 391 20.24 1.95 18.07
CA GLY A 391 19.11 2.53 17.35
C GLY A 391 17.92 2.80 18.25
N ASP A 392 16.80 3.13 17.64
CA ASP A 392 15.58 3.51 18.32
C ASP A 392 14.48 2.46 18.09
N ILE A 393 13.73 2.13 19.14
CA ILE A 393 12.59 1.22 19.06
C ILE A 393 11.37 1.86 19.71
N ILE A 394 10.26 1.87 18.98
CA ILE A 394 8.94 2.24 19.48
C ILE A 394 8.06 0.99 19.56
N PHE A 395 7.37 0.83 20.67
CA PHE A 395 6.35 -0.18 20.90
C PHE A 395 4.98 0.48 20.99
N THR A 396 3.95 -0.13 20.39
CA THR A 396 2.56 0.24 20.70
C THR A 396 1.84 -0.93 21.36
N SER A 397 1.17 -0.65 22.49
CA SER A 397 0.38 -1.66 23.21
C SER A 397 -0.85 -1.04 23.86
N ARG A 398 -1.85 -1.87 24.18
CA ARG A 398 -3.03 -1.43 24.95
C ARG A 398 -2.72 -1.29 26.45
N ARG A 399 -1.76 -2.06 26.96
CA ARG A 399 -1.32 -1.99 28.36
C ARG A 399 -0.12 -1.08 28.52
N ARG A 400 0.02 -0.55 29.73
CA ARG A 400 1.21 0.21 30.10
C ARG A 400 2.37 -0.76 30.20
N LEU A 401 3.36 -0.58 29.33
CA LEU A 401 4.63 -1.29 29.45
C LEU A 401 5.27 -0.81 30.76
N THR A 402 5.39 -1.70 31.74
CA THR A 402 5.85 -1.36 33.09
C THR A 402 7.33 -0.98 33.07
N ARG A 403 7.68 0.06 33.84
CA ARG A 403 9.09 0.38 34.14
C ARG A 403 9.74 -0.83 34.82
N GLY A 404 10.92 -1.23 34.34
CA GLY A 404 11.63 -2.41 34.82
C GLY A 404 11.50 -3.66 33.94
N CYS A 405 10.68 -3.63 32.89
CA CYS A 405 10.84 -4.59 31.79
C CYS A 405 12.15 -4.28 31.08
N SER A 406 13.25 -4.89 31.55
CA SER A 406 14.54 -4.83 30.87
C SER A 406 14.43 -5.63 29.58
N ILE A 407 14.11 -4.93 28.49
CA ILE A 407 14.18 -5.49 27.15
C ILE A 407 15.57 -5.17 26.61
N CYS A 408 16.27 -6.14 26.04
CA CYS A 408 17.62 -5.95 25.49
C CYS A 408 18.67 -5.45 26.51
N GLY A 409 18.42 -5.57 27.82
CA GLY A 409 19.29 -5.00 28.85
C GLY A 409 19.13 -3.49 29.09
N GLY A 410 18.10 -2.85 28.51
CA GLY A 410 17.78 -1.43 28.69
C GLY A 410 16.40 -1.19 29.29
N ASP A 411 16.23 -0.05 29.97
CA ASP A 411 14.93 0.38 30.50
C ASP A 411 14.04 0.91 29.38
N VAL A 412 12.78 0.49 29.38
CA VAL A 412 11.75 1.02 28.46
C VAL A 412 11.13 2.27 29.07
N GLU A 413 11.26 3.42 28.40
CA GLU A 413 10.53 4.63 28.77
C GLU A 413 9.09 4.52 28.27
N SER A 414 8.12 4.65 29.19
CA SER A 414 6.70 4.49 28.85
C SER A 414 5.95 5.82 28.84
N TRP A 415 5.12 5.98 27.82
CA TRP A 415 4.20 7.09 27.66
C TRP A 415 2.77 6.59 27.49
N GLN A 416 1.86 7.21 28.24
CA GLN A 416 0.45 6.89 28.16
C GLN A 416 -0.24 7.93 27.28
N VAL A 417 -0.54 7.54 26.04
CA VAL A 417 -1.27 8.36 25.08
C VAL A 417 -2.69 8.54 25.58
N GLN A 418 -3.03 9.79 25.89
CA GLN A 418 -4.37 10.15 26.37
C GLN A 418 -5.32 10.38 25.19
N PRO A 419 -6.65 10.24 25.40
CA PRO A 419 -7.63 10.78 24.47
C PRO A 419 -7.41 12.28 24.24
N LEU A 420 -7.93 12.79 23.12
CA LEU A 420 -7.86 14.23 22.83
C LEU A 420 -8.69 15.00 23.87
N ASP A 421 -8.24 16.20 24.23
CA ASP A 421 -9.07 17.10 25.02
C ASP A 421 -10.31 17.54 24.22
N GLU A 422 -11.32 18.02 24.95
CA GLU A 422 -12.63 18.38 24.36
C GLU A 422 -12.49 19.42 23.24
N ALA A 423 -11.60 20.40 23.40
CA ALA A 423 -11.38 21.44 22.41
C ALA A 423 -10.78 20.88 21.11
N THR A 424 -9.74 20.05 21.22
CA THR A 424 -9.09 19.41 20.07
C THR A 424 -10.03 18.42 19.39
N ALA A 425 -10.77 17.63 20.17
CA ALA A 425 -11.75 16.68 19.65
C ALA A 425 -12.89 17.38 18.89
N ARG A 426 -13.39 18.50 19.41
CA ARG A 426 -14.36 19.37 18.74
C ARG A 426 -13.79 19.92 17.44
N ASP A 427 -12.57 20.45 17.47
CA ASP A 427 -11.93 21.00 16.28
C ASP A 427 -11.69 19.94 15.19
N MET A 428 -11.40 18.70 15.61
CA MET A 428 -11.28 17.55 14.72
C MET A 428 -12.61 17.20 14.03
N LEU A 429 -13.74 17.33 14.73
CA LEU A 429 -15.07 17.15 14.13
C LEU A 429 -15.38 18.28 13.14
N LEU A 430 -15.16 19.54 13.53
CA LEU A 430 -15.53 20.70 12.73
C LEU A 430 -14.67 20.83 11.46
N TYR A 431 -13.35 20.66 11.59
CA TYR A 431 -12.39 21.00 10.54
C TYR A 431 -11.63 19.78 10.01
N GLY A 432 -11.96 18.58 10.46
CA GLY A 432 -11.17 17.40 10.18
C GLY A 432 -9.80 17.48 10.85
N SER A 433 -8.85 16.70 10.34
CA SER A 433 -7.53 16.59 10.97
C SER A 433 -6.53 17.68 10.62
N THR A 434 -6.94 18.69 9.84
CA THR A 434 -6.14 19.89 9.57
C THR A 434 -6.30 20.96 10.65
N GLY A 435 -7.34 20.84 11.49
CA GLY A 435 -7.70 21.88 12.46
C GLY A 435 -8.25 23.16 11.80
N PRO A 436 -8.59 24.18 12.61
CA PRO A 436 -9.10 25.45 12.11
C PRO A 436 -8.01 26.18 11.28
N SER A 437 -8.35 26.52 10.03
CA SER A 437 -7.53 27.40 9.18
C SER A 437 -8.08 28.83 9.22
N PRO A 438 -7.24 29.88 9.05
CA PRO A 438 -7.70 31.27 8.93
C PRO A 438 -8.72 31.49 7.80
N SER A 439 -8.72 30.60 6.80
CA SER A 439 -9.63 30.62 5.66
C SER A 439 -10.87 29.73 5.83
N SER A 440 -10.99 29.00 6.95
CA SER A 440 -12.15 28.15 7.21
C SER A 440 -13.40 29.01 7.41
N ILE A 441 -14.51 28.60 6.80
CA ILE A 441 -15.82 29.16 7.12
C ILE A 441 -16.07 28.89 8.60
N GLN A 442 -16.37 29.93 9.37
CA GLN A 442 -16.69 29.75 10.78
C GLN A 442 -17.99 28.95 10.90
N PRO A 443 -17.97 27.80 11.61
CA PRO A 443 -19.18 27.05 11.86
C PRO A 443 -20.12 27.89 12.73
N ASP A 444 -21.42 27.73 12.52
CA ASP A 444 -22.40 28.38 13.37
C ASP A 444 -22.34 27.82 14.81
N GLN A 445 -22.92 28.55 15.76
CA GLN A 445 -22.90 28.15 17.16
C GLN A 445 -23.59 26.79 17.38
N SER A 446 -24.58 26.45 16.56
CA SER A 446 -25.29 25.17 16.69
C SER A 446 -24.41 23.98 16.30
N GLU A 447 -23.55 24.13 15.29
CA GLU A 447 -22.55 23.13 14.91
C GLU A 447 -21.44 23.01 15.95
N VAL A 448 -21.00 24.13 16.53
CA VAL A 448 -20.02 24.14 17.62
C VAL A 448 -20.56 23.41 18.85
N ASP A 449 -21.81 23.65 19.21
CA ASP A 449 -22.48 23.00 20.35
C ASP A 449 -22.62 21.49 20.09
N ALA A 450 -23.04 21.09 18.88
CA ALA A 450 -23.16 19.68 18.49
C ALA A 450 -21.80 18.97 18.47
N ALA A 451 -20.76 19.61 17.93
CA ALA A 451 -19.40 19.08 17.92
C ALA A 451 -18.87 18.88 19.35
N THR A 452 -19.13 19.84 20.25
CA THR A 452 -18.72 19.76 21.66
C THR A 452 -19.44 18.61 22.38
N LEU A 453 -20.75 18.46 22.15
CA LEU A 453 -21.55 17.37 22.70
C LEU A 453 -21.01 16.01 22.23
N LEU A 454 -20.77 15.85 20.92
CA LEU A 454 -20.22 14.62 20.35
C LEU A 454 -18.82 14.32 20.88
N ALA A 455 -17.94 15.32 20.92
CA ALA A 455 -16.57 15.18 21.45
C ALA A 455 -16.55 14.66 22.89
N ARG A 456 -17.43 15.20 23.75
CA ARG A 456 -17.60 14.75 25.14
C ARG A 456 -18.13 13.33 25.21
N ARG A 457 -19.18 13.00 24.44
CA ARG A 457 -19.81 11.68 24.43
C ARG A 457 -18.86 10.57 23.97
N VAL A 458 -18.03 10.82 22.96
CA VAL A 458 -17.06 9.85 22.45
C VAL A 458 -15.75 9.81 23.24
N GLY A 459 -15.63 10.64 24.29
CA GLY A 459 -14.46 10.68 25.17
C GLY A 459 -13.17 11.08 24.46
N GLY A 460 -13.25 11.89 23.40
CA GLY A 460 -12.07 12.38 22.68
C GLY A 460 -11.26 11.31 21.92
N LEU A 461 -11.84 10.15 21.60
CA LEU A 461 -11.15 9.08 20.88
C LEU A 461 -11.01 9.40 19.38
N PRO A 462 -9.79 9.61 18.84
CA PRO A 462 -9.58 9.98 17.44
C PRO A 462 -10.24 9.04 16.44
N LEU A 463 -10.22 7.73 16.70
CA LEU A 463 -10.85 6.75 15.80
C LEU A 463 -12.35 7.02 15.60
N VAL A 464 -13.08 7.25 16.69
CA VAL A 464 -14.52 7.47 16.63
C VAL A 464 -14.85 8.85 16.08
N LEU A 465 -14.06 9.86 16.46
CA LEU A 465 -14.18 11.20 15.88
C LEU A 465 -14.04 11.15 14.34
N LYS A 466 -13.07 10.38 13.82
CA LYS A 466 -12.92 10.17 12.36
C LYS A 466 -14.14 9.51 11.74
N MET A 467 -14.65 8.45 12.36
CA MET A 467 -15.86 7.78 11.86
C MET A 467 -17.04 8.74 11.76
N ILE A 468 -17.23 9.58 12.77
CA ILE A 468 -18.29 10.59 12.79
C ILE A 468 -18.08 11.62 11.67
N SER A 469 -16.86 12.15 11.51
CA SER A 469 -16.55 13.10 10.44
C SER A 469 -16.75 12.51 9.05
N SER A 470 -16.32 11.27 8.81
CA SER A 470 -16.54 10.59 7.53
C SER A 470 -18.04 10.39 7.24
N LEU A 471 -18.82 9.96 8.24
CA LEU A 471 -20.28 9.81 8.10
C LEU A 471 -20.98 11.14 7.75
N ARG A 472 -20.51 12.24 8.34
CA ARG A 472 -21.01 13.59 8.05
C ARG A 472 -20.76 13.96 6.59
N ASP A 473 -19.52 13.79 6.13
CA ASP A 473 -19.07 14.23 4.81
C ASP A 473 -19.73 13.40 3.69
N ASP A 474 -19.80 12.08 3.85
CA ASP A 474 -20.43 11.18 2.88
C ASP A 474 -21.92 11.46 2.65
N ARG A 475 -22.60 11.98 3.68
CA ARG A 475 -24.06 12.18 3.67
C ARG A 475 -24.47 13.64 3.57
N ASN A 476 -23.50 14.55 3.46
CA ASN A 476 -23.75 15.99 3.47
C ASN A 476 -24.64 16.41 4.65
N GLN A 477 -24.39 15.82 5.83
CA GLN A 477 -25.13 16.10 7.07
C GLN A 477 -24.42 17.17 7.89
N THR A 478 -25.17 17.82 8.77
CA THR A 478 -24.66 18.71 9.81
C THR A 478 -24.28 17.89 11.06
N LEU A 479 -23.30 18.34 11.86
CA LEU A 479 -22.96 17.65 13.11
C LEU A 479 -24.15 17.60 14.07
N LYS A 480 -25.02 18.61 14.03
CA LYS A 480 -26.29 18.57 14.76
C LYS A 480 -27.16 17.39 14.37
N GLN A 481 -27.38 17.16 13.08
CA GLN A 481 -28.18 16.01 12.62
C GLN A 481 -27.56 14.68 13.04
N VAL A 482 -26.23 14.59 13.02
CA VAL A 482 -25.52 13.42 13.51
C VAL A 482 -25.75 13.25 15.02
N ALA A 483 -25.55 14.32 15.81
CA ALA A 483 -25.75 14.31 17.26
C ALA A 483 -27.19 13.94 17.68
N ASP A 484 -28.19 14.50 17.00
CA ASP A 484 -29.61 14.18 17.21
C ASP A 484 -29.90 12.71 16.89
N GLY A 485 -29.27 12.17 15.84
CA GLY A 485 -29.41 10.77 15.42
C GLY A 485 -28.81 9.76 16.40
N TYR A 486 -27.77 10.14 17.16
CA TYR A 486 -27.25 9.32 18.27
C TYR A 486 -28.20 9.27 19.49
N GLY A 487 -29.25 10.09 19.53
CA GLY A 487 -30.26 10.08 20.58
C GLY A 487 -29.73 10.37 22.00
N SER A 488 -30.51 9.95 23.00
CA SER A 488 -30.13 9.93 24.42
C SER A 488 -29.33 8.68 24.82
N ASP A 489 -29.15 7.73 23.91
CA ASP A 489 -28.68 6.37 24.21
C ASP A 489 -27.16 6.29 24.42
N MET A 490 -26.41 7.34 24.07
CA MET A 490 -25.07 7.56 24.62
C MET A 490 -25.18 8.13 26.03
N GLU A 491 -25.44 7.27 27.02
CA GLU A 491 -25.28 7.66 28.43
C GLU A 491 -23.86 8.23 28.63
N GLU A 492 -23.77 9.35 29.36
CA GLU A 492 -22.50 9.91 29.85
C GLU A 492 -21.87 8.91 30.84
N GLY A 493 -21.20 7.88 30.32
CA GLY A 493 -20.94 6.68 31.11
C GLY A 493 -19.68 5.92 30.70
N GLY A 494 -18.54 6.41 31.16
CA GLY A 494 -17.41 5.62 31.65
C GLY A 494 -16.97 4.37 30.87
N GLY A 495 -15.90 4.50 30.10
CA GLY A 495 -14.84 3.48 30.01
C GLY A 495 -15.13 2.13 29.34
N ASN A 496 -16.35 1.77 28.96
CA ASN A 496 -16.68 0.42 28.48
C ASN A 496 -17.59 0.44 27.24
N SER A 497 -17.17 0.22 26.00
CA SER A 497 -15.89 -0.19 25.42
C SER A 497 -15.79 0.50 24.05
N VAL A 498 -14.58 0.74 23.54
CA VAL A 498 -14.36 1.26 22.18
C VAL A 498 -15.17 0.48 21.15
N TYR A 499 -15.33 -0.83 21.38
CA TYR A 499 -16.22 -1.69 20.59
C TYR A 499 -17.68 -1.25 20.62
N LYS A 500 -18.29 -0.91 21.77
CA LYS A 500 -19.67 -0.39 21.80
C LYS A 500 -19.80 0.90 21.01
N LEU A 501 -18.82 1.78 21.12
CA LEU A 501 -18.85 3.08 20.47
C LEU A 501 -18.68 2.96 18.94
N VAL A 502 -17.72 2.13 18.50
CA VAL A 502 -17.53 1.76 17.09
C VAL A 502 -18.77 1.02 16.57
N LYS A 503 -19.28 0.03 17.31
CA LYS A 503 -20.48 -0.73 16.97
C LYS A 503 -21.70 0.19 16.84
N HIS A 504 -21.94 1.10 17.78
CA HIS A 504 -23.06 2.04 17.71
C HIS A 504 -22.93 2.99 16.53
N THR A 505 -21.71 3.45 16.24
CA THR A 505 -21.43 4.27 15.06
C THR A 505 -21.73 3.50 13.77
N LEU A 506 -21.36 2.22 13.72
CA LEU A 506 -21.63 1.33 12.59
C LEU A 506 -23.11 0.94 12.48
N GLU A 507 -23.80 0.70 13.59
CA GLU A 507 -25.23 0.37 13.64
C GLU A 507 -26.10 1.57 13.25
N PHE A 508 -25.72 2.77 13.69
CA PHE A 508 -26.30 4.00 13.19
C PHE A 508 -26.13 4.12 11.66
N ALA A 509 -24.93 3.79 11.14
CA ALA A 509 -24.68 3.76 9.70
C ALA A 509 -25.49 2.66 8.96
N ARG A 510 -25.79 1.51 9.62
CA ARG A 510 -26.56 0.38 9.05
C ARG A 510 -28.04 0.71 8.79
N GLY A 511 -28.61 1.69 9.48
CA GLY A 511 -30.03 2.04 9.34
C GLY A 511 -30.40 2.71 8.02
N TRP A 512 -29.43 3.02 7.16
CA TRP A 512 -29.62 3.95 6.04
C TRP A 512 -29.09 3.42 4.70
N ASP A 513 -29.97 3.32 3.68
CA ASP A 513 -29.87 2.64 2.36
C ASP A 513 -28.72 3.03 1.38
N GLY A 514 -27.69 3.74 1.82
CA GLY A 514 -26.51 4.06 1.00
C GLY A 514 -25.36 3.10 1.33
N GLY A 515 -24.87 2.36 0.34
CA GLY A 515 -23.75 1.42 0.52
C GLY A 515 -22.55 2.02 1.25
N ILE A 516 -21.81 1.15 1.95
CA ILE A 516 -20.61 1.49 2.72
C ILE A 516 -19.53 2.08 1.80
N THR A 517 -19.03 3.28 2.11
CA THR A 517 -18.07 4.08 1.32
C THR A 517 -16.61 3.64 1.52
N ALA A 518 -15.72 4.13 0.65
CA ALA A 518 -14.27 3.89 0.73
C ALA A 518 -13.65 4.44 2.04
N ASP A 519 -14.22 5.51 2.61
CA ASP A 519 -13.76 6.07 3.88
C ASP A 519 -14.03 5.15 5.07
N LEU A 520 -15.10 4.33 5.04
CA LEU A 520 -15.30 3.31 6.06
C LEU A 520 -14.28 2.18 5.94
N LEU A 521 -13.89 1.80 4.72
CA LEU A 521 -12.80 0.85 4.48
C LEU A 521 -11.45 1.41 4.97
N ASP A 522 -11.20 2.71 4.79
CA ASP A 522 -10.03 3.39 5.34
C ASP A 522 -10.05 3.40 6.87
N VAL A 523 -11.21 3.57 7.51
CA VAL A 523 -11.33 3.44 8.97
C VAL A 523 -11.16 1.99 9.43
N MET A 524 -11.73 1.03 8.69
CA MET A 524 -11.56 -0.39 8.98
C MET A 524 -10.10 -0.85 8.83
N ALA A 525 -9.29 -0.20 8.00
CA ALA A 525 -7.86 -0.45 7.92
C ALA A 525 -7.09 -0.07 9.21
N PHE A 526 -7.69 0.73 10.09
CA PHE A 526 -7.15 1.03 11.44
C PHE A 526 -7.72 0.12 12.54
N LEU A 527 -8.71 -0.71 12.21
CA LEU A 527 -9.22 -1.72 13.14
C LEU A 527 -8.37 -2.98 13.00
N VAL A 528 -7.87 -3.49 14.12
CA VAL A 528 -7.38 -4.87 14.21
C VAL A 528 -8.51 -5.79 13.73
N ALA A 529 -8.20 -6.85 12.99
CA ALA A 529 -9.20 -7.74 12.38
C ALA A 529 -10.29 -8.20 13.38
N ASP A 530 -9.91 -8.44 14.63
CA ASP A 530 -10.80 -8.87 15.72
C ASP A 530 -11.76 -7.77 16.23
N LEU A 531 -11.54 -6.50 15.88
CA LEU A 531 -12.42 -5.38 16.21
C LEU A 531 -13.45 -5.11 15.11
N ILE A 532 -13.37 -5.81 13.98
CA ILE A 532 -14.36 -5.71 12.91
C ILE A 532 -15.51 -6.66 13.25
N PRO A 533 -16.74 -6.17 13.49
CA PRO A 533 -17.88 -7.06 13.74
C PRO A 533 -18.06 -8.02 12.56
N VAL A 534 -18.15 -9.33 12.84
CA VAL A 534 -18.30 -10.38 11.81
C VAL A 534 -19.52 -10.12 10.92
N GLU A 535 -20.58 -9.55 11.49
CA GLU A 535 -21.81 -9.19 10.76
C GLU A 535 -21.58 -8.06 9.74
N LEU A 536 -20.48 -7.31 9.86
CA LEU A 536 -20.05 -6.30 8.90
C LEU A 536 -19.28 -6.93 7.73
N LEU A 537 -18.42 -7.92 8.00
CA LEU A 537 -17.67 -8.66 6.98
C LEU A 537 -18.58 -9.51 6.09
N LEU A 538 -19.66 -10.07 6.65
CA LEU A 538 -20.62 -10.90 5.92
C LEU A 538 -21.51 -10.12 4.92
N ARG A 539 -21.34 -8.81 4.79
CA ARG A 539 -22.16 -7.93 3.94
C ARG A 539 -21.37 -7.07 2.96
N ILE A 540 -20.04 -7.10 3.02
CA ILE A 540 -19.14 -6.70 1.92
C ILE A 540 -19.12 -7.86 0.92
#